data_AF-A0A959MQR4-F1
#
_entry.id   AF-A0A959MQR4-F1
#
_cell.length_a   1.000
_cell.length_b   1.000
_cell.length_c   1.000
_cell.angle_alpha   90.00
_cell.angle_beta   90.00
_cell.angle_gamma   90.00
#
_symmetry.space_group_name_H-M   'P 1'
#
loop_
_entity.id
_entity.type
_entity.pdbx_description
1 polymer ?
#
loop_
_entity_poly.entity_id
_entity_poly.type
_entity_poly.pdbx_seq_one_letter_code
_entity_poly.pdbx_strand_id
1 'polypeptide(L)'
;MAKSYCQFVKEKGKDTVHRQYHDEEYGFPIADDNLLFARLVLEINQAGLSWDTILKKKANFFKAYSDFHIEKVARFSAKKKEKLMQDAGIIRNRL
;
A
#
# COMPACT_ATOMS: atom_id res chain seq x y z
N MET A 1 14.28 20.93 12.74
CA MET A 1 13.90 20.88 11.32
C MET A 1 13.26 19.52 11.04
N ALA A 2 12.20 19.46 10.25
CA ALA A 2 11.67 18.19 9.78
C ALA A 2 12.71 17.51 8.88
N LYS A 3 12.97 16.21 9.09
CA LYS A 3 13.87 15.42 8.22
C LYS A 3 13.11 15.04 6.95
N SER A 4 13.78 15.09 5.80
CA SER A 4 13.20 14.56 4.56
C SER A 4 13.06 13.05 4.62
N TYR A 5 12.18 12.48 3.78
CA TYR A 5 12.05 11.02 3.69
C TYR A 5 13.37 10.36 3.29
N CYS A 6 14.11 10.95 2.35
CA CYS A 6 15.44 10.47 1.94
C CYS A 6 16.44 10.47 3.11
N GLN A 7 16.42 11.51 3.96
CA GLN A 7 17.28 11.56 5.14
C GLN A 7 16.87 10.51 6.18
N PHE A 8 15.57 10.37 6.44
CA PHE A 8 15.03 9.36 7.34
C PHE A 8 15.47 7.95 6.95
N VAL A 9 15.39 7.60 5.66
CA VAL A 9 15.80 6.29 5.16
C VAL A 9 17.31 6.06 5.26
N LYS A 10 18.13 7.09 5.02
CA LYS A 10 19.60 7.00 5.17
C LYS A 10 20.02 6.66 6.61
N GLU A 11 19.30 7.16 7.61
CA GLU A 11 19.64 6.97 9.03
C GLU A 11 19.14 5.64 9.62
N LYS A 12 18.06 5.06 9.08
CA LYS A 12 17.37 3.87 9.65
C LYS A 12 18.02 2.50 9.36
N GLY A 13 19.02 2.45 8.47
CA GLY A 13 19.69 1.19 8.08
C GLY A 13 19.07 0.49 6.86
N LYS A 14 19.75 -0.56 6.34
CA LYS A 14 19.42 -1.20 5.05
C LYS A 14 18.23 -2.16 5.09
N ASP A 15 17.94 -2.77 6.24
CA ASP A 15 16.97 -3.88 6.35
C ASP A 15 15.55 -3.42 6.74
N THR A 16 15.14 -2.25 6.24
CA THR A 16 13.81 -1.69 6.55
C THR A 16 12.90 -1.71 5.33
N VAL A 17 11.60 -1.90 5.55
CA VAL A 17 10.58 -1.78 4.49
C VAL A 17 10.61 -0.41 3.83
N HIS A 18 10.99 0.63 4.58
CA HIS A 18 11.16 1.98 4.06
C HIS A 18 12.32 2.10 3.09
N ARG A 19 13.43 1.38 3.33
CA ARG A 19 14.59 1.39 2.45
C ARG A 19 14.27 0.72 1.12
N GLN A 20 13.68 -0.47 1.15
CA GLN A 20 13.23 -1.18 -0.04
C GLN A 20 12.27 -0.31 -0.86
N TYR A 21 11.24 0.22 -0.19
CA TYR A 21 10.29 1.12 -0.83
C TYR A 21 10.94 2.36 -1.45
N HIS A 22 11.88 2.97 -0.74
CA HIS A 22 12.57 4.17 -1.21
C HIS A 22 13.45 3.89 -2.44
N ASP A 23 14.24 2.82 -2.39
CA ASP A 23 15.25 2.55 -3.41
C ASP A 23 14.64 2.01 -4.71
N GLU A 24 13.46 1.38 -4.65
CA GLU A 24 12.87 0.67 -5.80
C GLU A 24 11.57 1.29 -6.30
N GLU A 25 10.86 2.09 -5.49
CA GLU A 25 9.50 2.53 -5.84
C GLU A 25 9.23 4.01 -5.63
N TYR A 26 9.79 4.63 -4.60
CA TYR A 26 9.47 6.00 -4.23
C TYR A 26 10.05 7.01 -5.23
N GLY A 27 9.18 7.72 -5.94
CA GLY A 27 9.57 8.74 -6.91
C GLY A 27 9.96 8.17 -8.28
N PHE A 28 9.86 6.85 -8.48
CA PHE A 28 10.02 6.22 -9.79
C PHE A 28 8.71 6.27 -10.58
N PRO A 29 8.77 6.52 -11.90
CA PRO A 29 7.57 6.56 -12.74
C PRO A 29 6.92 5.18 -12.85
N ILE A 30 5.59 5.15 -12.85
CA ILE A 30 4.78 3.94 -13.05
C ILE A 30 3.92 4.16 -14.30
N ALA A 31 4.07 3.29 -15.30
CA ALA A 31 3.32 3.34 -16.55
C ALA A 31 2.10 2.40 -16.59
N ASP A 32 2.00 1.47 -15.64
CA ASP A 32 0.90 0.50 -15.54
C ASP A 32 -0.24 1.08 -14.67
N ASP A 33 -1.44 1.16 -15.25
CA ASP A 33 -2.63 1.70 -14.58
C ASP A 33 -3.05 0.91 -13.34
N ASN A 34 -2.90 -0.42 -13.32
CA ASN A 34 -3.19 -1.24 -12.14
C ASN A 34 -2.19 -0.94 -11.01
N LEU A 35 -0.92 -0.70 -11.33
CA LEU A 35 0.08 -0.29 -10.34
C LEU A 35 -0.12 1.14 -9.85
N LEU A 36 -0.54 2.06 -10.72
CA LEU A 36 -0.95 3.42 -10.31
C LEU A 36 -2.17 3.36 -9.38
N PHE A 37 -3.17 2.54 -9.71
CA PHE A 37 -4.32 2.30 -8.86
C PHE A 37 -3.92 1.69 -7.51
N ALA A 38 -2.99 0.71 -7.52
CA ALA A 38 -2.44 0.15 -6.29
C ALA A 38 -1.79 1.22 -5.41
N ARG A 39 -0.94 2.08 -5.97
CA ARG A 39 -0.31 3.19 -5.25
C ARG A 39 -1.36 4.10 -4.63
N LEU A 40 -2.34 4.54 -5.42
CA LEU A 40 -3.41 5.43 -4.95
C LEU A 40 -4.18 4.82 -3.77
N VAL A 41 -4.58 3.54 -3.87
CA VAL A 41 -5.32 2.86 -2.81
C VAL A 41 -4.48 2.72 -1.53
N LEU A 42 -3.18 2.41 -1.65
CA LEU A 42 -2.28 2.34 -0.50
C LEU A 42 -2.16 3.70 0.21
N GLU A 43 -2.01 4.79 -0.54
CA GLU A 43 -1.94 6.16 0.01
C GLU A 43 -3.25 6.55 0.73
N ILE A 44 -4.41 6.26 0.14
CA ILE A 44 -5.72 6.52 0.79
C ILE A 44 -5.85 5.74 2.11
N ASN A 45 -5.42 4.47 2.13
CA ASN A 45 -5.47 3.64 3.33
C ASN A 45 -4.49 4.09 4.43
N GLN A 46 -3.56 4.99 4.13
CA GLN A 46 -2.66 5.58 5.12
C GLN A 46 -3.39 6.56 6.07
N ALA A 47 -4.57 7.08 5.72
CA ALA A 47 -5.23 8.10 6.52
C ALA A 47 -5.34 7.71 8.03
N GLY A 48 -4.68 8.48 8.90
CA GLY A 48 -4.61 8.23 10.35
C GLY A 48 -3.60 7.16 10.80
N LEU A 49 -2.76 6.64 9.90
CA LEU A 49 -1.79 5.58 10.16
C LEU A 49 -0.38 5.97 9.70
N SER A 50 0.63 5.21 10.14
CA SER A 50 2.00 5.35 9.64
C SER A 50 2.16 4.67 8.28
N TRP A 51 3.01 5.23 7.41
CA TRP A 51 3.38 4.57 6.15
C TRP A 51 4.08 3.21 6.38
N ASP A 52 4.83 3.05 7.47
CA ASP A 52 5.39 1.77 7.91
C ASP A 52 4.31 0.67 8.03
N THR A 53 3.14 1.03 8.57
CA THR A 53 1.99 0.11 8.69
C THR A 53 1.50 -0.33 7.33
N ILE A 54 1.42 0.59 6.37
CA ILE A 54 0.97 0.30 5.01
C ILE A 54 2.00 -0.56 4.28
N LEU A 55 3.28 -0.21 4.32
CA LEU A 55 4.36 -0.96 3.68
C LEU A 55 4.44 -2.41 4.20
N LYS A 56 4.34 -2.62 5.52
CA LYS A 56 4.30 -3.97 6.11
C LYS A 56 3.09 -4.80 5.68
N LYS A 57 1.98 -4.16 5.32
CA LYS A 57 0.75 -4.81 4.85
C LYS A 57 0.64 -4.86 3.32
N LYS A 58 1.54 -4.23 2.57
CA LYS A 58 1.47 -4.07 1.11
C LYS A 58 1.21 -5.40 0.39
N ALA A 59 1.96 -6.45 0.70
CA ALA A 59 1.78 -7.77 0.08
C ALA A 59 0.36 -8.35 0.31
N ASN A 60 -0.21 -8.14 1.50
CA ASN A 60 -1.59 -8.56 1.78
C ASN A 60 -2.61 -7.74 0.99
N PHE A 61 -2.37 -6.44 0.81
CA PHE A 61 -3.22 -5.61 -0.05
C PHE A 61 -3.23 -6.12 -1.50
N PHE A 62 -2.07 -6.42 -2.10
CA PHE A 62 -2.00 -6.99 -3.44
C PHE A 62 -2.85 -8.28 -3.55
N LYS A 63 -2.67 -9.22 -2.61
CA LYS A 63 -3.47 -10.44 -2.58
C LYS A 63 -4.97 -10.17 -2.38
N ALA A 64 -5.33 -9.27 -1.46
CA ALA A 64 -6.71 -8.97 -1.12
C ALA A 64 -7.48 -8.34 -2.29
N TYR A 65 -6.80 -7.44 -3.03
CA TYR A 65 -7.34 -6.68 -4.16
C TYR A 65 -7.02 -7.30 -5.52
N SER A 66 -6.73 -8.61 -5.59
CA SER A 66 -6.51 -9.34 -6.85
C SER A 66 -5.41 -8.71 -7.74
N ASP A 67 -4.27 -8.43 -7.11
CA ASP A 67 -3.12 -7.74 -7.70
C ASP A 67 -3.50 -6.39 -8.33
N PHE A 68 -4.49 -5.73 -7.74
CA PHE A 68 -5.02 -4.44 -8.15
C PHE A 68 -5.47 -4.36 -9.62
N HIS A 69 -5.81 -5.49 -10.24
CA HIS A 69 -6.41 -5.48 -11.57
C HIS A 69 -7.74 -4.73 -11.51
N ILE A 70 -7.80 -3.54 -12.09
CA ILE A 70 -8.92 -2.59 -11.96
C ILE A 70 -10.23 -3.26 -12.34
N GLU A 71 -10.26 -4.00 -13.45
CA GLU A 71 -11.45 -4.74 -13.88
C GLU A 71 -11.97 -5.76 -12.86
N LYS A 72 -11.06 -6.44 -12.15
CA LYS A 72 -11.43 -7.45 -11.14
C LYS A 72 -11.97 -6.75 -9.90
N VAL A 73 -11.29 -5.68 -9.45
CA VAL A 73 -11.68 -4.90 -8.26
C VAL A 73 -13.02 -4.22 -8.46
N ALA A 74 -13.27 -3.65 -9.65
CA ALA A 74 -14.55 -3.03 -10.00
C ALA A 74 -15.75 -3.99 -9.89
N ARG A 75 -15.52 -5.29 -10.09
CA ARG A 75 -16.53 -6.35 -9.99
C ARG A 75 -16.68 -6.95 -8.59
N PHE A 76 -16.02 -6.40 -7.56
CA PHE A 76 -16.13 -6.92 -6.19
C PHE A 76 -17.56 -6.79 -5.64
N SER A 77 -18.16 -7.94 -5.36
CA SER A 77 -19.50 -8.04 -4.77
C SER A 77 -19.52 -7.66 -3.28
N ALA A 78 -20.72 -7.47 -2.73
CA ALA A 78 -20.92 -7.26 -1.29
C ALA A 78 -20.28 -8.39 -0.45
N LYS A 79 -20.43 -9.65 -0.89
CA LYS A 79 -19.79 -10.81 -0.24
C LYS A 79 -18.26 -10.70 -0.20
N LYS A 80 -17.64 -10.20 -1.28
CA LYS A 80 -16.20 -9.96 -1.31
C LYS A 80 -15.80 -8.84 -0.35
N LYS A 81 -16.56 -7.74 -0.28
CA LYS A 81 -16.35 -6.65 0.69
C LYS A 81 -16.44 -7.14 2.14
N GLU A 82 -17.43 -7.96 2.47
CA GLU A 82 -17.55 -8.56 3.80
C GLU A 82 -16.36 -9.48 4.14
N LYS A 83 -15.88 -10.27 3.16
CA LYS A 83 -14.67 -11.07 3.35
C LYS A 83 -13.43 -10.20 3.62
N LEU A 84 -13.29 -9.07 2.94
CA LEU A 84 -12.19 -8.11 3.18
C LEU A 84 -12.26 -7.53 4.60
N MET A 85 -13.45 -7.25 5.12
CA MET A 85 -13.64 -6.78 6.50
C MET A 85 -13.23 -7.80 7.57
N GLN A 86 -13.06 -9.07 7.21
CA GLN A 86 -12.55 -10.12 8.11
C GLN A 86 -11.05 -10.38 7.92
N ASP A 87 -10.40 -9.75 6.95
CA ASP A 87 -8.98 -9.96 6.66
C ASP A 87 -8.10 -9.08 7.55
N ALA A 88 -7.48 -9.67 8.58
CA ALA A 88 -6.55 -8.98 9.47
C ALA A 88 -5.22 -8.60 8.79
N GLY A 89 -4.96 -9.13 7.59
CA GLY A 89 -3.79 -8.81 6.78
C GLY A 89 -3.80 -7.37 6.26
N ILE A 90 -4.98 -6.76 6.09
CA ILE A 90 -5.18 -5.40 5.58
C ILE A 90 -5.70 -4.44 6.67
N ILE A 91 -6.05 -3.21 6.27
CA ILE A 91 -6.76 -2.24 7.11
C ILE A 91 -8.27 -2.48 6.96
N ARG A 92 -8.94 -2.76 8.06
CA ARG A 92 -10.38 -3.06 8.08
C ARG A 92 -11.17 -1.78 8.34
N ASN A 93 -11.36 -0.98 7.29
CA ASN A 93 -12.16 0.25 7.31
C ASN A 93 -13.24 0.18 6.21
N ARG A 94 -14.46 0.62 6.53
CA ARG A 94 -15.64 0.55 5.64
C ARG A 94 -16.02 1.90 5.00
N LEU A 95 -15.42 2.99 5.45
CA LEU A 95 -15.72 4.36 4.99
C LEU A 95 -15.53 4.54 3.49
#